data_AF-A0A534WSF5-F1
#
_entry.id   AF-A0A534WSF5-F1
#
_cell.length_a   1.000
_cell.length_b   1.000
_cell.length_c   1.000
_cell.angle_alpha   90.00
_cell.angle_beta   90.00
_cell.angle_gamma   90.00
#
_symmetry.space_group_name_H-M   'P 1'
#
loop_
_entity.id
_entity.type
_entity.pdbx_description
1 polymer ?
#
loop_
_entity_poly.entity_id
_entity_poly.type
_entity_poly.pdbx_seq_one_letter_code
_entity_poly.pdbx_strand_id
1 'polypeptide(L)' 'MRGAARKVRPDEYILAVLSPEERLEAALRVAREAFKGATLSVEEVEAAVRRVRRRRYAPSARKPKRRS' A
#
# COMPACT_ATOMS: atom_id res chain seq x y z
N MET A 1 -13.52 -22.06 -24.98
CA MET A 1 -13.54 -20.62 -24.65
C MET A 1 -12.13 -20.06 -24.80
N ARG A 2 -11.87 -19.22 -25.81
CA ARG A 2 -10.58 -18.51 -25.92
C ARG A 2 -10.63 -17.33 -24.94
N GLY A 3 -9.85 -17.41 -23.86
CA GLY A 3 -9.76 -16.33 -22.88
C GLY A 3 -9.26 -15.06 -23.56
N ALA A 4 -10.04 -13.99 -23.51
CA ALA A 4 -9.58 -12.68 -23.95
C ALA A 4 -8.38 -12.28 -23.07
N ALA A 5 -7.20 -12.17 -23.68
CA ALA A 5 -6.03 -11.65 -22.97
C ALA A 5 -6.36 -10.23 -22.48
N ARG A 6 -6.51 -10.05 -21.17
CA ARG A 6 -6.67 -8.72 -20.58
C ARG A 6 -5.40 -7.93 -20.88
N LYS A 7 -5.55 -6.75 -21.49
CA LYS A 7 -4.46 -5.78 -21.55
C LYS A 7 -4.18 -5.30 -20.12
N VAL A 8 -3.15 -5.87 -19.50
CA VAL A 8 -2.63 -5.44 -18.20
C VAL A 8 -1.47 -4.48 -18.46
N ARG A 9 -1.41 -3.37 -17.72
CA ARG A 9 -0.24 -2.49 -17.82
C ARG A 9 1.00 -3.23 -17.34
N PRO A 10 2.19 -3.04 -17.94
CA PRO A 10 3.40 -3.72 -17.50
C PRO A 10 3.68 -3.59 -15.99
N ASP A 11 3.43 -2.41 -15.42
CA ASP A 11 3.58 -2.15 -13.98
C ASP A 11 2.63 -3.01 -13.11
N GLU A 12 1.39 -3.17 -13.57
CA GLU A 12 0.38 -4.01 -12.90
C GLU A 12 0.71 -5.50 -13.06
N TYR A 13 1.27 -5.90 -14.20
CA TYR A 13 1.70 -7.27 -14.46
C TYR A 13 2.90 -7.66 -13.58
N ILE A 14 3.89 -6.78 -13.46
CA ILE A 14 5.07 -7.00 -12.60
C ILE A 14 4.65 -7.23 -11.15
N LEU A 15 3.68 -6.48 -10.63
CA LEU A 15 3.17 -6.69 -9.28
C LEU A 15 2.28 -7.94 -9.17
N ALA A 16 1.56 -8.30 -10.22
CA ALA A 16 0.65 -9.45 -10.21
C ALA A 16 1.38 -10.81 -10.31
N VAL A 17 2.55 -10.85 -10.94
CA VAL A 17 3.36 -12.08 -11.10
C VAL A 17 4.11 -12.44 -9.82
N LEU A 18 4.48 -11.44 -9.01
CA LEU A 18 5.21 -11.67 -7.75
C LEU A 18 4.29 -12.23 -6.66
N SER A 19 4.83 -13.09 -5.80
CA SER A 19 4.17 -13.50 -4.57
C SER A 19 3.96 -12.29 -3.64
N PRO A 20 3.04 -12.37 -2.66
CA PRO A 20 2.91 -11.34 -1.63
C PRO A 20 4.24 -10.98 -0.94
N GLU A 21 5.07 -11.98 -0.66
CA GLU A 21 6.37 -11.84 -0.01
C GLU A 21 7.36 -11.11 -0.92
N GLU A 22 7.45 -11.52 -2.18
CA GLU A 22 8.35 -10.88 -3.17
C GLU A 22 7.96 -9.43 -3.43
N ARG A 23 6.65 -9.13 -3.49
CA ARG A 23 6.15 -7.76 -3.59
C ARG A 23 6.57 -6.92 -2.39
N LEU A 24 6.46 -7.48 -1.18
CA LEU A 24 6.84 -6.79 0.05
C LEU A 24 8.34 -6.49 0.04
N GLU A 25 9.16 -7.48 -0.31
CA GLU A 25 10.60 -7.31 -0.38
C GLU A 25 11.01 -6.26 -1.42
N ALA A 26 10.41 -6.29 -2.61
CA ALA A 26 10.64 -5.28 -3.64
C ALA A 26 10.28 -3.87 -3.15
N ALA A 27 9.14 -3.71 -2.49
CA ALA A 27 8.72 -2.43 -1.91
C ALA A 27 9.71 -1.94 -0.83
N LEU A 28 10.20 -2.84 0.02
CA LEU A 28 11.19 -2.51 1.05
C LEU A 28 12.54 -2.10 0.45
N ARG A 29 12.98 -2.72 -0.64
CA ARG A 29 14.21 -2.33 -1.36
C ARG A 29 14.11 -0.93 -1.92
N VAL A 30 13.00 -0.61 -2.59
CA VAL A 30 12.75 0.74 -3.13
C VAL A 30 12.70 1.77 -2.01
N ALA A 31 12.02 1.46 -0.90
CA ALA A 31 11.99 2.33 0.26
C ALA A 31 13.41 2.59 0.82
N ARG A 32 14.22 1.55 0.99
CA ARG A 32 15.60 1.69 1.49
C ARG A 32 16.43 2.64 0.62
N GLU A 33 16.35 2.53 -0.71
CA GLU A 33 17.09 3.43 -1.60
C GLU A 33 16.51 4.85 -1.59
N ALA A 34 15.18 5.01 -1.54
CA ALA A 34 14.54 6.33 -1.47
C ALA A 34 14.87 7.09 -0.18
N PHE A 35 15.14 6.39 0.92
CA PHE A 35 15.51 6.96 2.22
C PHE A 35 17.03 6.99 2.47
N LYS A 36 17.85 6.65 1.47
CA LYS A 36 19.30 6.68 1.62
C LYS A 36 19.78 8.13 1.85
N GLY A 37 20.43 8.37 2.98
CA GLY A 37 20.86 9.71 3.41
C GLY A 37 19.78 10.54 4.12
N ALA A 38 18.55 10.03 4.25
CA ALA A 38 17.54 10.61 5.12
C ALA A 38 17.69 10.04 6.53
N THR A 39 17.94 10.90 7.52
CA THR A 39 17.81 10.53 8.93
C THR A 39 16.36 10.64 9.34
N LEU A 40 15.58 9.59 9.08
CA LEU A 40 14.25 9.46 9.68
C LEU A 40 14.38 9.04 11.14
N SER A 41 13.74 9.79 12.03
CA SER A 41 13.62 9.36 13.43
C SER A 41 12.58 8.24 13.55
N VAL A 42 12.71 7.40 14.59
CA VAL A 42 11.71 6.37 14.89
C VAL A 42 10.33 7.00 15.09
N GLU A 43 10.26 8.19 15.70
CA GLU A 43 9.02 8.92 15.96
C GLU A 43 8.31 9.35 14.67
N GLU A 44 9.06 9.79 13.66
CA GLU A 44 8.52 10.15 12.35
C GLU A 44 7.93 8.93 11.64
N VAL A 45 8.62 7.79 11.72
CA VAL A 45 8.14 6.51 11.19
C VAL A 45 6.85 6.09 11.90
N GLU A 46 6.81 6.13 13.23
CA GLU A 46 5.62 5.80 14.01
C GLU A 46 4.42 6.71 13.69
N ALA A 47 4.66 8.02 13.55
CA ALA A 47 3.63 8.98 13.18
C ALA A 47 3.04 8.69 11.79
N ALA A 48 3.91 8.39 10.81
CA ALA A 48 3.50 8.01 9.46
C ALA A 48 2.68 6.71 9.46
N VAL A 49 3.14 5.67 10.16
CA VAL A 49 2.43 4.39 10.29
C VAL A 49 1.06 4.60 10.94
N ARG A 50 0.99 5.38 12.03
CA ARG A 50 -0.28 5.70 12.72
C ARG A 50 -1.25 6.42 11.80
N ARG A 51 -0.76 7.30 10.93
CA ARG A 51 -1.59 8.03 9.93
C ARG A 51 -2.11 7.08 8.85
N VAL A 52 -1.27 6.20 8.32
CA VAL A 52 -1.67 5.18 7.33
C VAL A 52 -2.69 4.22 7.92
N ARG A 53 -2.46 3.69 9.13
CA ARG A 53 -3.40 2.79 9.80
C ARG A 53 -4.74 3.46 10.06
N ARG A 54 -4.75 4.70 10.55
CA ARG A 54 -6.00 5.47 10.69
C ARG A 54 -6.71 5.63 9.35
N ARG A 55 -6.01 5.99 8.27
CA ARG A 55 -6.65 6.15 6.96
C ARG A 55 -7.26 4.86 6.41
N ARG A 56 -6.61 3.72 6.65
CA ARG A 56 -6.99 2.42 6.05
C ARG A 56 -7.97 1.61 6.89
N TYR A 57 -7.92 1.78 8.22
CA TYR A 57 -8.69 0.97 9.18
C TYR A 57 -9.57 1.79 10.11
N ALA A 58 -9.51 3.14 10.09
CA ALA A 58 -10.56 3.88 10.78
C ALA A 58 -11.88 3.48 10.15
N PRO A 59 -12.88 3.06 10.95
CA PRO A 59 -14.21 2.87 10.43
C PRO A 59 -14.58 4.20 9.78
N SER A 60 -14.81 4.21 8.46
CA SER A 60 -15.52 5.33 7.85
C SER A 60 -16.75 5.51 8.73
N ALA A 61 -16.87 6.64 9.41
CA ALA A 61 -17.99 6.90 10.28
C ALA A 61 -19.25 6.94 9.40
N ARG A 62 -19.82 5.76 9.11
CA ARG A 62 -21.20 5.59 8.71
C ARG A 62 -21.97 6.04 9.93
N LYS A 63 -22.22 7.35 10.02
CA LYS A 63 -23.23 7.89 10.92
C LYS A 63 -24.52 7.10 10.61
N PRO A 64 -25.14 6.44 11.59
CA PRO A 64 -26.46 5.87 11.35
C PRO A 64 -27.37 7.03 10.97
N LYS A 65 -27.96 6.95 9.77
CA LYS A 65 -28.96 7.91 9.28
C LYS A 65 -30.16 7.78 10.23
N ARG A 66 -30.24 8.66 11.24
CA ARG A 66 -31.43 8.81 12.06
C ARG A 66 -32.59 9.10 11.11
N ARG A 67 -33.49 8.14 10.95
CA ARG A 67 -34.78 8.34 10.30
C ARG A 67 -35.62 9.14 11.29
N SER A 68 -35.96 10.38 10.94
CA SER A 68 -37.03 11.16 11.57
C SER A 68 -38.35 10.74 10.98
#